data_AF-A0A0F3KIS5-F1
#
_entry.id   AF-A0A0F3KIS5-F1
#
_cell.length_a   1.000
_cell.length_b   1.000
_cell.length_c   1.000
_cell.angle_alpha   90.00
_cell.angle_beta   90.00
_cell.angle_gamma   90.00
#
_symmetry.space_group_name_H-M   'P 1'
#
loop_
_entity.id
_entity.type
_entity.pdbx_description
1 polymer ?
#
loop_
_entity_poly.entity_id
_entity_poly.type
_entity_poly.pdbx_seq_one_letter_code
_entity_poly.pdbx_strand_id
1 'polypeptide(L)'
;MPDSKRPFRVSAVAAALAIFAAATATPALADPPDSKLASPDAYGAAGSVAYGIPGIGELKGDAPVYDLATRRWTVDMVNPEGQHVVTTIDETTGDICARYPGRDACVASGSAADQLASAERLRLAQEAARRNPPPDVEGLWVAALESMEAHSDIRGPQTWYVSVHDKEGRAVDLPIAVMARAHMARIQLMRMTQAPKNLPPPSAMMTYLIYGIGDAYRREDGMYALSFTAYCGGACAIYTSLVMSHDKTGWHYVSYIPSAVE
;
A
#
# COMPACT_ATOMS: atom_id res chain seq x y z
N MET A 1 4.24 -80.82 -1.13
CA MET A 1 3.65 -80.63 0.22
C MET A 1 4.34 -79.41 0.85
N PRO A 2 3.59 -78.53 1.51
CA PRO A 2 3.01 -77.39 0.81
C PRO A 2 3.58 -76.02 1.22
N ASP A 3 3.50 -75.14 0.24
CA ASP A 3 3.32 -73.70 0.28
C ASP A 3 2.56 -73.20 1.52
N SER A 4 3.14 -72.23 2.25
CA SER A 4 2.40 -71.39 3.19
C SER A 4 2.94 -69.96 3.15
N LYS A 5 2.64 -69.30 2.02
CA LYS A 5 2.38 -67.86 2.00
C LYS A 5 1.16 -67.56 2.86
N ARG A 6 1.27 -66.60 3.78
CA ARG A 6 0.14 -65.84 4.36
C ARG A 6 0.68 -64.66 5.21
N PRO A 7 -0.10 -63.59 5.39
CA PRO A 7 -0.08 -62.45 4.47
C PRO A 7 0.33 -61.15 5.19
N PHE A 8 1.01 -60.28 4.46
CA PHE A 8 1.11 -58.87 4.82
C PHE A 8 -0.31 -58.29 4.86
N ARG A 9 -0.79 -57.95 6.06
CA ARG A 9 -2.01 -57.16 6.25
C ARG A 9 -1.69 -55.72 5.85
N VAL A 10 -2.04 -55.37 4.62
CA VAL A 10 -2.19 -53.98 4.19
C VAL A 10 -3.43 -53.44 4.90
N SER A 11 -3.23 -52.71 6.00
CA SER A 11 -4.31 -51.88 6.56
C SER A 11 -4.45 -50.66 5.67
N ALA A 12 -5.50 -50.67 4.86
CA ALA A 12 -5.99 -49.49 4.16
C ALA A 12 -6.59 -48.53 5.20
N VAL A 13 -5.85 -47.49 5.55
CA VAL A 13 -6.42 -46.28 6.15
C VAL A 13 -6.45 -45.23 5.06
N ALA A 14 -7.60 -45.13 4.40
CA ALA A 14 -7.93 -44.02 3.54
C ALA A 14 -8.15 -42.79 4.42
N ALA A 15 -7.15 -41.92 4.51
CA ALA A 15 -7.32 -40.54 4.97
C ALA A 15 -7.26 -39.64 3.73
N ALA A 16 -8.43 -39.48 3.11
CA ALA A 16 -8.70 -38.25 2.38
C ALA A 16 -8.81 -37.14 3.43
N LEU A 17 -8.02 -36.07 3.33
CA LEU A 17 -8.49 -34.72 3.63
C LEU A 17 -7.43 -33.67 3.25
N ALA A 18 -7.88 -32.74 2.41
CA ALA A 18 -7.40 -31.37 2.25
C ALA A 18 -5.90 -31.17 1.99
N ILE A 19 -5.57 -31.12 0.70
CA ILE A 19 -4.53 -30.22 0.20
C ILE A 19 -4.95 -28.81 0.64
N PHE A 20 -4.40 -28.32 1.75
CA PHE A 20 -4.32 -26.88 2.00
C PHE A 20 -3.31 -26.31 1.02
N ALA A 21 -3.74 -26.16 -0.23
CA ALA A 21 -3.24 -25.08 -1.06
C ALA A 21 -3.92 -23.82 -0.51
N ALA A 22 -3.44 -23.35 0.65
CA ALA A 22 -3.69 -21.98 1.04
C ALA A 22 -3.06 -21.15 -0.07
N ALA A 23 -3.93 -20.54 -0.87
CA ALA A 23 -3.54 -19.61 -1.89
C ALA A 23 -2.52 -18.64 -1.29
N THR A 24 -1.29 -18.66 -1.78
CA THR A 24 -0.44 -17.46 -1.78
C THR A 24 -1.05 -16.50 -2.81
N ALA A 25 -2.32 -16.16 -2.62
CA ALA A 25 -2.81 -14.88 -3.07
C ALA A 25 -2.13 -13.92 -2.10
N THR A 26 -0.99 -13.38 -2.49
CA THR A 26 -0.66 -12.01 -2.09
C THR A 26 -1.85 -11.21 -2.58
N PRO A 27 -2.82 -10.85 -1.70
CA PRO A 27 -3.77 -9.86 -2.11
C PRO A 27 -2.91 -8.62 -2.36
N ALA A 28 -3.23 -7.90 -3.43
CA ALA A 28 -2.74 -6.56 -3.59
C ALA A 28 -2.85 -5.82 -2.24
N LEU A 29 -1.87 -4.96 -1.95
CA LEU A 29 -1.92 -3.93 -0.91
C LEU A 29 -3.11 -2.99 -1.12
N ALA A 30 -4.32 -3.54 -1.12
CA ALA A 30 -5.55 -2.82 -0.95
C ALA A 30 -5.74 -2.78 0.55
N ASP A 31 -5.76 -1.55 1.08
CA ASP A 31 -6.11 -1.36 2.47
C ASP A 31 -7.45 -2.04 2.77
N PRO A 32 -7.63 -2.58 3.99
CA PRO A 32 -8.88 -3.23 4.36
C PRO A 32 -10.03 -2.23 4.14
N PRO A 33 -11.14 -2.64 3.51
CA PRO A 33 -12.20 -1.71 3.09
C PRO A 33 -12.86 -0.93 4.23
N ASP A 34 -12.73 -1.40 5.47
CA ASP A 34 -13.31 -0.79 6.68
C ASP A 34 -12.25 -0.20 7.65
N SER A 35 -10.99 -0.12 7.21
CA SER A 35 -9.94 0.57 7.97
C SER A 35 -10.02 2.07 7.75
N LYS A 36 -9.77 2.86 8.79
CA LYS A 36 -9.62 4.32 8.70
C LYS A 36 -8.21 4.70 8.27
N LEU A 37 -7.19 4.01 8.78
CA LEU A 37 -5.79 4.24 8.40
C LEU A 37 -5.46 3.43 7.14
N ALA A 38 -4.59 4.00 6.30
CA ALA A 38 -3.89 3.22 5.29
C ALA A 38 -2.77 2.40 5.96
N SER A 39 -2.41 1.26 5.37
CA SER A 39 -1.35 0.38 5.88
C SER A 39 -0.02 1.12 6.15
N PRO A 40 0.45 2.05 5.30
CA PRO A 40 1.68 2.82 5.57
C PRO A 40 1.55 3.72 6.79
N ASP A 41 0.39 4.35 7.00
CA ASP A 41 0.14 5.20 8.16
C ASP A 41 0.13 4.36 9.45
N ALA A 42 -0.47 3.16 9.39
CA ALA A 42 -0.45 2.20 10.48
C ALA A 42 0.99 1.72 10.77
N TYR A 43 1.79 1.44 9.74
CA TYR A 43 3.20 1.05 9.91
C TYR A 43 4.03 2.18 10.55
N GLY A 44 3.91 3.41 10.04
CA GLY A 44 4.62 4.58 10.57
C GLY A 44 4.24 4.89 12.02
N ALA A 45 2.93 4.89 12.32
CA ALA A 45 2.44 5.07 13.69
C ALA A 45 2.96 3.97 14.64
N ALA A 46 2.96 2.71 14.19
CA ALA A 46 3.50 1.59 14.95
C ALA A 46 5.02 1.74 15.20
N GLY A 47 5.78 2.06 14.16
CA GLY A 47 7.23 2.28 14.23
C GLY A 47 7.59 3.38 15.21
N SER A 48 6.89 4.53 15.17
CA SER A 48 7.15 5.67 16.05
C SER A 48 7.09 5.31 17.55
N VAL A 49 6.17 4.42 17.95
CA VAL A 49 6.05 3.95 19.34
C VAL A 49 7.08 2.87 19.64
N ALA A 50 7.35 1.97 18.70
CA ALA A 50 8.34 0.91 18.88
C ALA A 50 9.78 1.46 19.02
N TYR A 51 10.13 2.51 18.28
CA TYR A 51 11.40 3.24 18.43
C TYR A 51 11.52 3.98 19.78
N GLY A 52 10.41 4.20 20.48
CA GLY A 52 10.41 4.72 21.85
C GLY A 52 10.89 3.71 22.91
N ILE A 53 11.07 2.43 22.55
CA ILE A 53 11.53 1.39 23.48
C ILE A 53 13.05 1.50 23.67
N PRO A 54 13.55 1.66 24.91
CA PRO A 54 14.99 1.76 25.15
C PRO A 54 15.78 0.56 24.61
N GLY A 55 16.83 0.85 23.85
CA GLY A 55 17.71 -0.16 23.25
C GLY A 55 17.25 -0.67 21.87
N ILE A 56 16.12 -0.18 21.36
CA ILE A 56 15.68 -0.44 19.99
C ILE A 56 16.15 0.70 19.09
N GLY A 57 17.01 0.37 18.12
CA GLY A 57 17.58 1.32 17.16
C GLY A 57 16.94 1.20 15.78
N GLU A 58 17.26 0.11 15.08
CA GLU A 58 16.69 -0.19 13.76
C GLU A 58 15.60 -1.25 13.89
N LEU A 59 14.48 -1.09 13.19
CA LEU A 59 13.41 -2.08 13.14
C LEU A 59 13.07 -2.41 11.69
N LYS A 60 12.97 -3.71 11.41
CA LYS A 60 12.37 -4.23 10.20
C LYS A 60 11.02 -4.84 10.55
N GLY A 61 9.95 -4.29 9.99
CA GLY A 61 8.60 -4.80 10.18
C GLY A 61 8.11 -5.65 9.02
N ASP A 62 7.22 -6.58 9.35
CA ASP A 62 6.36 -7.25 8.38
C ASP A 62 5.23 -6.29 7.93
N ALA A 63 4.50 -6.68 6.90
CA ALA A 63 3.34 -5.92 6.44
C ALA A 63 2.28 -5.83 7.57
N PRO A 64 1.70 -4.65 7.83
CA PRO A 64 0.63 -4.50 8.81
C PRO A 64 -0.56 -5.40 8.50
N VAL A 65 -1.12 -6.02 9.53
CA VAL A 65 -2.32 -6.86 9.44
C VAL A 65 -3.45 -6.18 10.19
N TYR A 66 -4.58 -5.96 9.52
CA TYR A 66 -5.79 -5.42 10.13
C TYR A 66 -6.77 -6.51 10.50
N ASP A 67 -7.20 -6.54 11.75
CA ASP A 67 -8.29 -7.38 12.25
C ASP A 67 -9.59 -6.58 12.29
N LEU A 68 -10.52 -6.94 11.41
CA LEU A 68 -11.85 -6.33 11.31
C LEU A 68 -12.71 -6.52 12.56
N ALA A 69 -12.56 -7.66 13.26
CA ALA A 69 -13.39 -7.97 14.42
C ALA A 69 -13.02 -7.09 15.61
N THR A 70 -11.74 -6.78 15.76
CA THR A 70 -11.23 -5.92 16.85
C THR A 70 -10.95 -4.49 16.41
N ARG A 71 -11.02 -4.20 15.10
CA ARG A 71 -10.64 -2.91 14.47
C ARG A 71 -9.22 -2.49 14.85
N ARG A 72 -8.29 -3.44 14.77
CA ARG A 72 -6.91 -3.26 15.19
C ARG A 72 -5.93 -3.58 14.09
N TRP A 73 -4.96 -2.70 13.92
CA TRP A 73 -3.74 -3.02 13.21
C TRP A 73 -2.77 -3.75 14.12
N THR A 74 -2.04 -4.72 13.56
CA THR A 74 -0.90 -5.39 14.17
C THR A 74 0.30 -5.28 13.24
N VAL A 75 1.43 -4.85 13.78
CA VAL A 75 2.70 -4.74 13.07
C VAL A 75 3.77 -5.46 13.89
N ASP A 76 4.28 -6.56 13.34
CA ASP A 76 5.38 -7.33 13.90
C ASP A 76 6.70 -6.72 13.40
N MET A 77 7.62 -6.39 14.31
CA MET A 77 8.87 -5.72 14.03
C MET A 77 10.05 -6.37 14.73
N VAL A 78 11.14 -6.61 14.01
CA VAL A 78 12.34 -7.25 14.54
C VAL A 78 13.55 -6.36 14.29
N ASN A 79 14.38 -6.14 15.30
CA ASN A 79 15.66 -5.44 15.12
C ASN A 79 16.77 -6.39 14.62
N PRO A 80 17.92 -5.87 14.14
CA PRO A 80 19.05 -6.69 13.72
C PRO A 80 19.56 -7.65 14.79
N GLU A 81 19.37 -7.34 16.06
CA GLU A 81 19.72 -8.17 17.21
C GLU A 81 18.71 -9.31 17.49
N GLY A 82 17.62 -9.39 16.73
CA GLY A 82 16.59 -10.44 16.85
C GLY A 82 15.54 -10.19 17.93
N GLN A 83 15.51 -9.01 18.55
CA GLN A 83 14.45 -8.60 19.46
C GLN A 83 13.17 -8.32 18.67
N HIS A 84 12.11 -9.03 19.05
CA HIS A 84 10.80 -8.95 18.41
C HIS A 84 9.86 -8.05 19.22
N VAL A 85 9.22 -7.09 18.57
CA VAL A 85 8.20 -6.20 19.12
C VAL A 85 6.95 -6.32 18.28
N VAL A 86 5.82 -6.52 18.94
CA VAL A 86 4.49 -6.49 18.33
C VAL A 86 3.86 -5.16 18.70
N THR A 87 3.47 -4.37 17.70
CA THR A 87 2.76 -3.11 17.94
C THR A 87 1.34 -3.22 17.43
N THR A 88 0.40 -2.75 18.25
CA THR A 88 -1.02 -2.75 17.94
C THR A 88 -1.58 -1.34 17.95
N ILE A 89 -2.50 -1.04 17.03
CA ILE A 89 -3.20 0.26 16.95
C ILE A 89 -4.70 -0.02 16.96
N ASP A 90 -5.42 0.53 17.94
CA ASP A 90 -6.88 0.44 18.01
C ASP A 90 -7.50 1.64 17.28
N GLU A 91 -8.18 1.43 16.15
CA GLU A 91 -8.77 2.53 15.39
C GLU A 91 -10.04 3.13 16.01
N THR A 92 -10.55 2.50 17.07
CA THR A 92 -11.70 3.01 17.81
C THR A 92 -11.26 4.05 18.82
N THR A 93 -10.17 3.80 19.54
CA THR A 93 -9.64 4.72 20.57
C THR A 93 -8.48 5.58 20.09
N GLY A 94 -7.75 5.12 19.08
CA GLY A 94 -6.48 5.68 18.65
C GLY A 94 -5.30 5.25 19.53
N ASP A 95 -5.46 4.29 20.44
CA ASP A 95 -4.36 3.85 21.30
C ASP A 95 -3.36 3.00 20.52
N ILE A 96 -2.07 3.25 20.75
CA ILE A 96 -0.97 2.44 20.23
C ILE A 96 -0.27 1.75 21.40
N CYS A 97 -0.05 0.45 21.28
CA CYS A 97 0.63 -0.36 22.28
C CYS A 97 1.71 -1.22 21.62
N ALA A 98 2.99 -0.97 21.95
CA ALA A 98 4.10 -1.83 21.59
C ALA A 98 4.44 -2.76 22.75
N ARG A 99 4.64 -4.05 22.47
CA ARG A 99 4.88 -5.10 23.48
C ARG A 99 5.85 -6.16 22.96
N TYR A 100 6.56 -6.82 23.88
CA TYR A 100 7.28 -8.05 23.53
C TYR A 100 6.27 -9.22 23.39
N PRO A 101 6.51 -10.17 22.47
CA PRO A 101 5.67 -11.36 22.33
C PRO A 101 5.45 -12.10 23.64
N GLY A 102 4.21 -12.52 23.90
CA GLY A 102 3.83 -13.24 25.11
C GLY A 102 3.70 -12.37 26.38
N ARG A 103 3.75 -11.03 26.24
CA ARG A 103 3.43 -10.10 27.34
C ARG A 103 2.14 -9.34 27.04
N ASP A 104 1.30 -9.19 28.06
CA ASP A 104 0.03 -8.45 27.92
C ASP A 104 0.20 -6.94 28.10
N ALA A 105 1.21 -6.51 28.86
CA ALA A 105 1.47 -5.10 29.14
C ALA A 105 2.25 -4.42 28.00
N CYS A 106 1.87 -3.19 27.68
CA CYS A 106 2.61 -2.33 26.78
C CYS A 106 3.96 -1.96 27.41
N VAL A 107 5.04 -2.09 26.64
CA VAL A 107 6.36 -1.59 27.02
C VAL A 107 6.58 -0.15 26.54
N ALA A 108 5.86 0.26 25.49
CA ALA A 108 5.71 1.64 25.06
C ALA A 108 4.27 1.86 24.57
N SER A 109 3.77 3.08 24.74
CA SER A 109 2.43 3.47 24.33
C SER A 109 2.46 4.81 23.62
N GLY A 110 1.55 5.00 22.68
CA GLY A 110 1.36 6.27 21.97
C GLY A 110 -0.08 6.43 21.53
N SER A 111 -0.31 7.41 20.66
CA SER A 111 -1.63 7.67 20.10
C SER A 111 -1.55 7.90 18.59
N ALA A 112 -2.46 7.27 17.86
CA ALA A 112 -2.73 7.48 16.44
C ALA A 112 -3.88 8.47 16.22
N ALA A 113 -4.32 9.23 17.24
CA ALA A 113 -5.51 10.08 17.16
C ALA A 113 -5.40 11.13 16.04
N ASP A 114 -4.23 11.76 15.88
CA ASP A 114 -4.01 12.76 14.83
C ASP A 114 -3.99 12.12 13.44
N GLN A 115 -3.39 10.94 13.29
CA GLN A 115 -3.39 10.17 12.05
C GLN A 115 -4.82 9.75 11.67
N LEU A 116 -5.60 9.26 12.63
CA LEU A 116 -7.01 8.89 12.42
C LEU A 116 -7.86 10.11 12.04
N ALA A 117 -7.68 11.25 12.72
CA ALA A 117 -8.37 12.48 12.38
C ALA A 117 -7.97 12.98 10.97
N SER A 118 -6.69 12.87 10.62
CA SER A 118 -6.19 13.23 9.29
C SER A 118 -6.77 12.32 8.20
N ALA A 119 -6.79 11.01 8.43
CA ALA A 119 -7.33 10.04 7.49
C ALA A 119 -8.84 10.25 7.27
N GLU A 120 -9.59 10.56 8.33
CA GLU A 120 -11.02 10.89 8.21
C GLU A 120 -11.24 12.18 7.39
N ARG A 121 -10.45 13.24 7.64
CA ARG A 121 -10.52 14.47 6.83
C ARG A 121 -10.21 14.18 5.36
N LEU A 122 -9.20 13.37 5.09
CA LEU A 122 -8.82 12.98 3.73
C LEU A 122 -9.96 12.18 3.06
N ARG A 123 -10.55 11.21 3.76
CA ARG A 123 -11.67 10.42 3.28
C ARG A 123 -12.86 11.31 2.90
N LEU A 124 -13.23 12.24 3.77
CA LEU A 124 -14.30 13.21 3.50
C LEU A 124 -13.97 14.13 2.32
N ALA A 125 -12.72 14.58 2.20
CA ALA A 125 -12.26 15.40 1.08
C ALA A 125 -12.32 14.63 -0.25
N GLN A 126 -11.93 13.36 -0.27
CA GLN A 126 -12.02 12.49 -1.44
C GLN A 126 -13.48 12.20 -1.82
N GLU A 127 -14.37 11.95 -0.86
CA GLU A 127 -15.80 11.82 -1.12
C GLU A 127 -16.40 13.11 -1.72
N ALA A 128 -16.00 14.26 -1.20
CA ALA A 128 -16.41 15.54 -1.75
C ALA A 128 -15.86 15.76 -3.17
N ALA A 129 -14.63 15.32 -3.44
CA ALA A 129 -14.00 15.37 -4.75
C ALA A 129 -14.68 14.44 -5.77
N ARG A 130 -15.09 13.23 -5.38
CA ARG A 130 -15.87 12.35 -6.27
C ARG A 130 -17.19 12.99 -6.70
N ARG A 131 -17.83 13.75 -5.80
CA ARG A 131 -19.05 14.51 -6.12
C ARG A 131 -18.78 15.78 -6.94
N ASN A 132 -17.59 16.37 -6.79
CA ASN A 132 -17.19 17.63 -7.43
C ASN A 132 -15.78 17.47 -8.01
N PRO A 133 -15.64 16.70 -9.11
CA PRO A 133 -14.32 16.39 -9.64
C PRO A 133 -13.60 17.66 -10.11
N PRO A 134 -12.26 17.66 -10.09
CA PRO A 134 -11.50 18.77 -10.64
C PRO A 134 -11.81 18.96 -12.14
N PRO A 135 -11.63 20.18 -12.68
CA PRO A 135 -11.77 20.40 -14.12
C PRO A 135 -10.72 19.58 -14.89
N ASP A 136 -11.04 19.11 -16.09
CA ASP A 136 -10.07 18.38 -16.93
C ASP A 136 -9.28 17.27 -16.19
N VAL A 137 -9.99 16.29 -15.63
CA VAL A 137 -9.38 15.17 -14.89
C VAL A 137 -8.35 14.41 -15.73
N GLU A 138 -8.58 14.26 -17.03
CA GLU A 138 -7.63 13.61 -17.93
C GLU A 138 -6.32 14.40 -18.07
N GLY A 139 -6.41 15.73 -18.22
CA GLY A 139 -5.23 16.59 -18.22
C GLY A 139 -4.48 16.56 -16.89
N LEU A 140 -5.19 16.42 -15.77
CA LEU A 140 -4.57 16.25 -14.46
C LEU A 140 -3.71 14.99 -14.40
N TRP A 141 -4.24 13.86 -14.87
CA TRP A 141 -3.50 12.59 -14.89
C TRP A 141 -2.28 12.66 -15.79
N VAL A 142 -2.38 13.29 -16.97
CA VAL A 142 -1.23 13.53 -17.86
C VAL A 142 -0.15 14.33 -17.11
N ALA A 143 -0.51 15.49 -16.56
CA ALA A 143 0.45 16.37 -15.87
C ALA A 143 1.08 15.68 -14.65
N ALA A 144 0.31 14.89 -13.90
CA ALA A 144 0.81 14.12 -12.76
C ALA A 144 1.86 13.08 -13.19
N LEU A 145 1.58 12.30 -14.24
CA LEU A 145 2.51 11.28 -14.75
C LEU A 145 3.81 11.90 -15.27
N GLU A 146 3.71 12.96 -16.06
CA GLU A 146 4.88 13.68 -16.59
C GLU A 146 5.72 14.30 -15.47
N SER A 147 5.06 14.89 -14.46
CA SER A 147 5.75 15.43 -13.29
C SER A 147 6.47 14.34 -12.50
N MET A 148 5.86 13.17 -12.34
CA MET A 148 6.49 12.04 -11.66
C MET A 148 7.74 11.54 -12.40
N GLU A 149 7.71 11.46 -13.73
CA GLU A 149 8.93 11.10 -14.49
C GLU A 149 10.01 12.17 -14.36
N ALA A 150 9.63 13.45 -14.47
CA ALA A 150 10.56 14.56 -14.42
C ALA A 150 11.32 14.63 -13.08
N HIS A 151 10.67 14.23 -11.98
CA HIS A 151 11.25 14.21 -10.64
C HIS A 151 11.71 12.80 -10.18
N SER A 152 11.69 11.81 -11.07
CA SER A 152 12.15 10.46 -10.76
C SER A 152 13.67 10.34 -10.95
N ASP A 153 14.36 9.90 -9.89
CA ASP A 153 15.79 9.57 -9.92
C ASP A 153 16.10 8.28 -10.68
N ILE A 154 15.07 7.57 -11.17
CA ILE A 154 15.27 6.28 -11.80
C ILE A 154 15.97 6.46 -13.15
N ARG A 155 17.03 5.68 -13.38
CA ARG A 155 17.86 5.73 -14.59
C ARG A 155 17.52 4.57 -15.52
N GLY A 156 17.10 4.89 -16.74
CA GLY A 156 16.88 3.93 -17.82
C GLY A 156 15.40 3.75 -18.20
N PRO A 157 15.12 2.96 -19.25
CA PRO A 157 13.75 2.67 -19.69
C PRO A 157 12.97 1.90 -18.64
N GLN A 158 11.70 2.25 -18.45
CA GLN A 158 10.78 1.58 -17.52
C GLN A 158 9.42 1.32 -18.13
N THR A 159 8.69 0.36 -17.56
CA THR A 159 7.27 0.15 -17.83
C THR A 159 6.43 0.45 -16.59
N TRP A 160 5.45 1.34 -16.72
CA TRP A 160 4.55 1.72 -15.62
C TRP A 160 3.16 1.16 -15.89
N TYR A 161 2.68 0.30 -15.00
CA TYR A 161 1.32 -0.24 -15.03
C TYR A 161 0.43 0.64 -14.15
N VAL A 162 -0.44 1.43 -14.77
CA VAL A 162 -1.16 2.51 -14.06
C VAL A 162 -2.65 2.20 -13.93
N SER A 163 -3.17 2.36 -12.71
CA SER A 163 -4.60 2.47 -12.43
C SER A 163 -4.96 3.87 -11.95
N VAL A 164 -6.21 4.24 -12.20
CA VAL A 164 -6.85 5.46 -11.70
C VAL A 164 -8.15 5.10 -10.98
N HIS A 165 -8.69 5.99 -10.16
CA HIS A 165 -10.05 5.82 -9.65
C HIS A 165 -11.11 6.31 -10.65
N ASP A 166 -12.17 5.51 -10.83
CA ASP A 166 -13.38 5.96 -11.53
C ASP A 166 -14.25 6.85 -10.61
N LYS A 167 -15.39 7.32 -11.13
CA LYS A 167 -16.32 8.18 -10.38
C LYS A 167 -16.91 7.49 -9.15
N GLU A 168 -16.91 6.16 -9.15
CA GLU A 168 -17.37 5.34 -8.04
C GLU A 168 -16.24 5.02 -7.04
N GLY A 169 -15.02 5.51 -7.27
CA GLY A 169 -13.85 5.28 -6.43
C GLY A 169 -13.19 3.92 -6.64
N ARG A 170 -13.53 3.19 -7.71
CA ARG A 170 -12.94 1.89 -8.02
C ARG A 170 -11.68 2.07 -8.84
N ALA A 171 -10.65 1.28 -8.54
CA ALA A 171 -9.46 1.21 -9.37
C ALA A 171 -9.80 0.62 -10.75
N VAL A 172 -9.54 1.39 -11.80
CA VAL A 172 -9.71 1.03 -13.21
C VAL A 172 -8.44 1.31 -13.98
N ASP A 173 -8.31 0.75 -15.19
CA ASP A 173 -7.18 1.05 -16.06
C ASP A 173 -7.16 2.53 -16.46
N LEU A 174 -5.95 3.11 -16.55
CA LEU A 174 -5.75 4.43 -17.12
C LEU A 174 -6.31 4.50 -18.56
N PRO A 175 -7.13 5.51 -18.91
CA PRO A 175 -7.71 5.59 -20.25
C PRO A 175 -6.66 5.68 -21.36
N ILE A 176 -6.92 5.00 -22.48
CA ILE A 176 -5.98 4.94 -23.61
C ILE A 176 -5.66 6.34 -24.16
N ALA A 177 -6.65 7.24 -24.20
CA ALA A 177 -6.45 8.61 -24.64
C ALA A 177 -5.46 9.39 -23.74
N VAL A 178 -5.47 9.11 -22.44
CA VAL A 178 -4.54 9.71 -21.47
C VAL A 178 -3.13 9.15 -21.68
N MET A 179 -3.00 7.83 -21.82
CA MET A 179 -1.72 7.19 -22.11
C MET A 179 -1.08 7.71 -23.41
N ALA A 180 -1.90 7.95 -24.44
CA ALA A 180 -1.43 8.46 -25.73
C ALA A 180 -1.01 9.95 -25.68
N ARG A 181 -1.56 10.72 -24.74
CA ARG A 181 -1.25 12.15 -24.52
C ARG A 181 -0.06 12.37 -23.59
N ALA A 182 0.19 11.46 -22.66
CA ALA A 182 1.31 11.56 -21.74
C ALA A 182 2.64 11.35 -22.49
N HIS A 183 3.45 12.41 -22.58
CA HIS A 183 4.72 12.40 -23.30
C HIS A 183 5.86 12.06 -22.37
N MET A 184 6.06 10.77 -22.14
CA MET A 184 7.08 10.27 -21.24
C MET A 184 8.31 9.77 -22.00
N ALA A 185 9.49 10.30 -21.70
CA ALA A 185 10.70 10.10 -22.49
C ALA A 185 11.32 8.70 -22.28
N ARG A 186 11.23 8.17 -21.06
CA ARG A 186 11.89 6.93 -20.62
C ARG A 186 10.88 5.88 -20.18
N ILE A 187 9.60 6.21 -20.18
CA ILE A 187 8.59 5.40 -19.49
C ILE A 187 7.51 4.97 -20.47
N GLN A 188 7.33 3.66 -20.57
CA GLN A 188 6.23 3.05 -21.28
C GLN A 188 5.04 2.90 -20.33
N LEU A 189 3.95 3.63 -20.59
CA LEU A 189 2.70 3.44 -19.88
C LEU A 189 1.97 2.18 -20.38
N MET A 190 1.48 1.39 -19.44
CA MET A 190 0.66 0.21 -19.66
C MET A 190 -0.53 0.20 -18.72
N ARG A 191 -1.58 -0.53 -19.11
CA ARG A 191 -2.77 -0.71 -18.28
C ARG A 191 -2.48 -1.61 -17.09
N MET A 192 -3.07 -1.31 -15.94
CA MET A 192 -2.91 -2.14 -14.74
C MET A 192 -3.35 -3.60 -14.94
N THR A 193 -4.39 -3.85 -15.74
CA THR A 193 -4.82 -5.22 -16.10
C THR A 193 -3.77 -6.04 -16.85
N GLN A 194 -2.73 -5.39 -17.37
CA GLN A 194 -1.60 -6.03 -18.06
C GLN A 194 -0.39 -6.24 -17.15
N ALA A 195 -0.47 -5.84 -15.88
CA ALA A 195 0.60 -6.02 -14.92
C ALA A 195 0.93 -7.52 -14.74
N PRO A 196 2.21 -7.89 -14.61
CA PRO A 196 2.60 -9.27 -14.35
C PRO A 196 2.02 -9.73 -13.02
N LYS A 197 1.36 -10.90 -13.04
CA LYS A 197 0.77 -11.49 -11.82
C LYS A 197 1.82 -12.00 -10.84
N ASN A 198 2.98 -12.38 -11.36
CA ASN A 198 4.12 -12.80 -10.57
C ASN A 198 5.14 -11.65 -10.58
N LEU A 199 5.53 -11.20 -9.39
CA LEU A 199 6.60 -10.21 -9.27
C LEU A 199 7.90 -10.78 -9.83
N PRO A 200 8.77 -9.94 -10.42
CA PRO A 200 10.04 -10.40 -10.95
C PRO A 200 10.95 -10.77 -9.78
N PRO A 201 12.05 -11.48 -10.06
CA PRO A 201 13.16 -11.48 -9.12
C PRO A 201 13.60 -10.04 -8.80
N PRO A 202 14.16 -9.78 -7.60
CA PRO A 202 14.52 -8.43 -7.16
C PRO A 202 15.37 -7.61 -8.13
N SER A 203 16.19 -8.28 -8.95
CA SER A 203 17.03 -7.67 -9.98
C SER A 203 16.27 -7.00 -11.12
N ALA A 204 14.98 -7.29 -11.30
CA ALA A 204 14.11 -6.68 -12.31
C ALA A 204 13.01 -5.78 -11.71
N MET A 205 12.99 -5.55 -10.39
CA MET A 205 12.00 -4.67 -9.74
C MET A 205 12.12 -3.20 -10.19
N MET A 206 13.26 -2.80 -10.74
CA MET A 206 13.49 -1.44 -11.26
C MET A 206 13.12 -1.27 -12.74
N THR A 207 12.69 -2.32 -13.45
CA THR A 207 12.32 -2.23 -14.87
C THR A 207 10.83 -2.03 -15.09
N TYR A 208 9.99 -2.36 -14.10
CA TYR A 208 8.59 -1.95 -14.13
C TYR A 208 8.03 -1.64 -12.74
N LEU A 209 7.01 -0.80 -12.73
CA LEU A 209 6.38 -0.30 -11.51
C LEU A 209 4.86 -0.34 -11.66
N ILE A 210 4.17 -0.64 -10.58
CA ILE A 210 2.71 -0.58 -10.50
C ILE A 210 2.36 0.74 -9.83
N TYR A 211 1.48 1.52 -10.45
CA TYR A 211 1.07 2.82 -9.94
C TYR A 211 -0.44 2.91 -9.76
N GLY A 212 -0.85 3.54 -8.67
CA GLY A 212 -2.22 3.97 -8.44
C GLY A 212 -2.28 5.49 -8.35
N ILE A 213 -3.17 6.10 -9.12
CA ILE A 213 -3.51 7.52 -9.03
C ILE A 213 -4.90 7.63 -8.39
N GLY A 214 -4.97 8.23 -7.20
CA GLY A 214 -6.23 8.37 -6.47
C GLY A 214 -7.07 9.57 -6.92
N ASP A 215 -8.09 9.90 -6.11
CA ASP A 215 -8.94 11.05 -6.35
C ASP A 215 -8.21 12.34 -5.95
N ALA A 216 -8.17 13.32 -6.86
CA ALA A 216 -7.68 14.65 -6.51
C ALA A 216 -8.73 15.46 -5.76
N TYR A 217 -8.37 15.95 -4.59
CA TYR A 217 -9.24 16.79 -3.76
C TYR A 217 -8.72 18.22 -3.69
N ARG A 218 -9.64 19.17 -3.59
CA ARG A 218 -9.32 20.58 -3.46
C ARG A 218 -8.91 20.91 -2.03
N ARG A 219 -7.81 21.63 -1.88
CA ARG A 219 -7.24 22.11 -0.62
C ARG A 219 -7.79 23.49 -0.25
N GLU A 220 -7.56 23.91 0.99
CA GLU A 220 -7.96 25.23 1.49
C GLU A 220 -7.25 26.38 0.76
N ASP A 221 -6.00 26.16 0.33
CA ASP A 221 -5.21 27.10 -0.47
C ASP A 221 -5.68 27.21 -1.94
N GLY A 222 -6.72 26.47 -2.33
CA GLY A 222 -7.29 26.46 -3.67
C GLY A 222 -6.59 25.52 -4.66
N MET A 223 -5.45 24.94 -4.29
CA MET A 223 -4.75 23.91 -5.07
C MET A 223 -5.43 22.55 -4.92
N TYR A 224 -4.94 21.55 -5.66
CA TYR A 224 -5.40 20.18 -5.58
C TYR A 224 -4.30 19.29 -5.02
N ALA A 225 -4.66 18.37 -4.14
CA ALA A 225 -3.79 17.27 -3.75
C ALA A 225 -4.28 15.99 -4.40
N LEU A 226 -3.35 15.24 -4.99
CA LEU A 226 -3.60 13.99 -5.69
C LEU A 226 -2.72 12.90 -5.08
N SER A 227 -3.33 11.88 -4.48
CA SER A 227 -2.58 10.75 -3.92
C SER A 227 -2.02 9.89 -5.04
N PHE A 228 -0.78 9.45 -4.85
CA PHE A 228 -0.05 8.64 -5.79
C PHE A 228 0.64 7.51 -5.04
N THR A 229 0.42 6.28 -5.49
CA THR A 229 1.02 5.09 -4.91
C THR A 229 1.87 4.40 -5.96
N ALA A 230 3.08 3.99 -5.58
CA ALA A 230 3.98 3.20 -6.40
C ALA A 230 4.28 1.91 -5.67
N TYR A 231 4.27 0.80 -6.39
CA TYR A 231 4.61 -0.51 -5.86
C TYR A 231 5.62 -1.17 -6.79
N CYS A 232 6.79 -1.50 -6.25
CA CYS A 232 7.84 -2.22 -6.97
C CYS A 232 8.02 -3.67 -6.50
N GLY A 233 7.20 -4.12 -5.54
CA GLY A 233 7.11 -5.49 -5.03
C GLY A 233 7.19 -5.54 -3.50
N GLY A 234 7.29 -6.75 -2.91
CA GLY A 234 6.99 -6.97 -1.49
C GLY A 234 7.78 -6.18 -0.44
N ALA A 235 8.87 -5.50 -0.83
CA ALA A 235 9.67 -4.66 0.06
C ALA A 235 9.69 -3.17 -0.36
N CYS A 236 8.84 -2.77 -1.31
CA CYS A 236 8.91 -1.47 -1.95
C CYS A 236 7.53 -0.96 -2.31
N ALA A 237 7.06 -0.02 -1.49
CA ALA A 237 5.90 0.80 -1.79
C ALA A 237 6.23 2.25 -1.45
N ILE A 238 5.82 3.17 -2.32
CA ILE A 238 5.95 4.61 -2.12
C ILE A 238 4.53 5.16 -2.11
N TYR A 239 4.24 5.97 -1.11
CA TYR A 239 3.01 6.74 -1.02
C TYR A 239 3.42 8.21 -1.04
N THR A 240 2.74 9.02 -1.83
CA THR A 240 3.02 10.46 -1.89
C THR A 240 1.76 11.18 -2.34
N SER A 241 1.68 12.47 -2.07
CA SER A 241 0.65 13.32 -2.65
C SER A 241 1.29 14.40 -3.50
N LEU A 242 0.86 14.53 -4.74
CA LEU A 242 1.24 15.64 -5.60
C LEU A 242 0.31 16.82 -5.33
N VAL A 243 0.89 18.00 -5.18
CA VAL A 243 0.15 19.27 -5.14
C VAL A 243 0.17 19.86 -6.54
N MET A 244 -1.02 20.08 -7.08
CA MET A 244 -1.26 20.49 -8.45
C MET A 244 -2.09 21.78 -8.46
N SER A 245 -1.81 22.68 -9.40
CA SER A 245 -2.61 23.87 -9.67
C SER A 245 -3.23 23.77 -11.07
N HIS A 246 -4.38 24.41 -11.29
CA HIS A 246 -5.01 24.47 -12.61
C HIS A 246 -5.30 25.92 -12.98
N ASP A 247 -4.80 26.34 -14.14
CA ASP A 247 -5.04 27.67 -14.68
C ASP A 247 -5.53 27.60 -16.14
N LYS A 248 -5.50 28.74 -16.85
CA LYS A 248 -5.95 28.83 -18.25
C LYS A 248 -5.08 28.03 -19.24
N THR A 249 -3.87 27.66 -18.84
CA THR A 249 -2.89 26.92 -19.66
C THR A 249 -2.86 25.44 -19.33
N GLY A 250 -3.52 25.02 -18.24
CA GLY A 250 -3.76 23.63 -17.87
C GLY A 250 -3.31 23.33 -16.45
N TRP A 251 -2.92 22.07 -16.23
CA TRP A 251 -2.45 21.57 -14.95
C TRP A 251 -0.95 21.77 -14.78
N HIS A 252 -0.55 22.23 -13.59
CA HIS A 252 0.85 22.45 -13.24
C HIS A 252 1.17 21.80 -11.90
N TYR A 253 2.30 21.11 -11.85
CA TYR A 253 2.85 20.63 -10.59
C TYR A 253 3.42 21.78 -9.75
N VAL A 254 3.14 21.75 -8.46
CA VAL A 254 3.59 22.75 -7.48
C VAL A 254 4.64 22.14 -6.54
N SER A 255 4.30 21.03 -5.89
CA SER A 255 5.15 20.34 -4.92
C SER A 255 4.70 18.91 -4.70
N TYR A 256 5.49 18.12 -3.98
CA TYR A 256 5.05 16.83 -3.44
C TYR A 256 5.01 16.91 -1.91
N ILE A 257 4.11 16.14 -1.31
CA ILE A 257 4.03 15.92 0.12
C ILE A 257 4.46 14.46 0.32
N PRO A 258 5.65 14.22 0.89
CA PRO A 258 6.00 12.86 1.29
C PRO A 258 4.90 12.34 2.22
N SER A 259 4.37 11.15 1.98
CA SER A 259 3.63 10.48 3.06
C SER A 259 4.63 10.29 4.19
N ALA A 260 4.30 10.75 5.40
CA ALA A 260 5.14 10.58 6.56
C ALA A 260 5.28 9.07 6.86
N VAL A 261 6.29 8.45 6.28
CA VAL A 261 6.95 7.28 6.83
C VAL A 261 8.28 7.83 7.38
N GLU A 262 8.17 8.58 8.48
CA GLU A 262 9.30 8.88 9.36
C GLU A 262 9.11 8.09 10.66
#